data_AF-A0A9R0TRF7-F1
#
_entry.id   AF-A0A9R0TRF7-F1
#
_cell.length_a   1.000
_cell.length_b   1.000
_cell.length_c   1.000
_cell.angle_alpha   90.00
_cell.angle_beta   90.00
_cell.angle_gamma   90.00
#
_symmetry.space_group_name_H-M   'P 1'
#
loop_
_entity.id
_entity.type
_entity.pdbx_description
1 polymer ?
#
loop_
_entity_poly.entity_id
_entity_poly.type
_entity_poly.pdbx_seq_one_letter_code
_entity_poly.pdbx_strand_id
1 'polypeptide(L)'
;MAEKPAGPASRSRIRGGLAPSAPSSRRVVSMAYTAAPHQAKKVPEPKVVKPARTTPAKRRQQLDQAQKQREELAALQEQLGGLQGKLLEKDEALRSAENLISRISVANEEVDELRSQLNDKESLVESTGSELHGAKIMLAEKQAALEKLEWEAKMSSTKVEELEVDVASMDVEISALMKVFRKITENNRASHPTERSDDSSLECEPVQLDDTVGDIDTEKMEQEMSAYVTALAAAKDNPTEEFLKAVTEARLRLQAFVL
;
A
#
# COMPACT_ATOMS: atom_id res chain seq x y z
N MET A 1 -6.62 40.65 -23.92
CA MET A 1 -7.06 39.62 -22.96
C MET A 1 -5.97 38.55 -22.97
N ALA A 2 -5.01 38.56 -22.03
CA ALA A 2 -5.14 38.07 -20.64
C ALA A 2 -5.57 36.59 -20.65
N GLU A 3 -4.85 35.60 -20.13
CA GLU A 3 -3.86 35.53 -19.05
C GLU A 3 -3.07 34.21 -19.13
N LYS A 4 -1.87 34.22 -18.55
CA LYS A 4 -1.03 33.06 -18.18
C LYS A 4 -1.48 32.57 -16.78
N PRO A 5 -1.21 31.31 -16.36
CA PRO A 5 -0.05 31.11 -15.48
C PRO A 5 0.66 29.76 -15.73
N ALA A 6 1.99 29.68 -15.86
CA ALA A 6 2.99 29.78 -14.79
C ALA A 6 2.80 28.70 -13.70
N GLY A 7 3.37 27.51 -13.95
CA GLY A 7 3.50 26.44 -12.95
C GLY A 7 4.54 26.79 -11.86
N PRO A 8 4.33 26.35 -10.61
CA PRO A 8 5.20 26.71 -9.50
C PRO A 8 6.45 25.84 -9.42
N ALA A 9 7.49 26.49 -8.92
CA ALA A 9 8.86 26.03 -8.76
C ALA A 9 9.03 24.94 -7.69
N SER A 10 9.93 24.00 -7.98
CA SER A 10 10.56 23.10 -7.02
C SER A 10 11.37 23.91 -5.99
N ARG A 11 10.81 24.16 -4.81
CA ARG A 11 11.55 24.62 -3.63
C ARG A 11 12.01 23.40 -2.83
N SER A 12 13.25 22.96 -3.05
CA SER A 12 13.92 22.07 -2.09
C SER A 12 14.16 22.85 -0.80
N ARG A 13 13.65 22.29 0.30
CA ARG A 13 13.64 22.89 1.63
C ARG A 13 15.05 22.84 2.22
N ILE A 14 15.48 23.99 2.72
CA ILE A 14 16.73 24.25 3.46
C ILE A 14 16.88 23.25 4.61
N ARG A 15 17.96 22.48 4.58
CA ARG A 15 18.45 21.67 5.69
C ARG A 15 19.10 22.62 6.70
N GLY A 16 18.30 23.14 7.63
CA GLY A 16 18.79 23.83 8.81
C GLY A 16 19.41 22.82 9.77
N GLY A 17 20.74 22.68 9.74
CA GLY A 17 21.49 22.01 10.79
C GLY A 17 21.53 22.90 12.02
N LEU A 18 20.81 22.50 13.08
CA LEU A 18 20.99 23.05 14.43
C LEU A 18 21.89 22.10 15.20
N ALA A 19 23.01 22.66 15.66
CA ALA A 19 24.05 22.02 16.43
C ALA A 19 23.53 21.41 17.74
N PRO A 20 24.19 20.35 18.28
CA PRO A 20 23.96 19.92 19.64
C PRO A 20 24.50 20.98 20.61
N SER A 21 23.61 21.64 21.36
CA SER A 21 24.03 22.49 22.47
C SER A 21 24.52 21.61 23.62
N ALA A 22 25.70 21.98 24.12
CA ALA A 22 26.40 21.30 25.19
C ALA A 22 25.62 21.32 26.52
N PRO A 23 25.83 20.33 27.40
CA PRO A 23 25.25 20.34 28.74
C PRO A 23 25.83 21.48 29.59
N SER A 24 24.94 22.36 30.03
CA SER A 24 25.23 23.48 30.92
C SER A 24 25.50 22.98 32.35
N SER A 25 26.74 23.23 32.81
CA SER A 25 27.16 23.49 34.19
C SER A 25 26.43 22.77 35.33
N ARG A 26 26.97 21.62 35.75
CA ARG A 26 26.92 21.23 37.18
C ARG A 26 27.83 22.17 37.97
N ARG A 27 27.26 23.22 38.55
CA ARG A 27 27.91 23.96 39.64
C ARG A 27 27.72 23.14 40.91
N VAL A 28 28.77 22.41 41.28
CA VAL A 28 28.91 21.85 42.63
C VAL A 28 29.07 23.05 43.58
N VAL A 29 28.03 23.37 44.35
CA VAL A 29 28.13 24.34 45.44
C VAL A 29 28.72 23.59 46.62
N SER A 30 30.04 23.69 46.77
CA SER A 30 30.74 23.30 47.98
C SER A 30 30.33 24.22 49.13
N MET A 31 29.57 23.69 50.09
CA MET A 31 29.30 24.36 51.36
C MET A 31 30.59 24.41 52.19
N ALA A 32 31.22 25.58 52.25
CA ALA A 32 32.25 25.86 53.25
C ALA A 32 31.56 26.16 54.57
N TYR A 33 31.67 25.24 55.54
CA TYR A 33 31.34 25.53 56.94
C TYR A 33 32.37 26.53 57.47
N THR A 34 32.00 27.80 57.59
CA THR A 34 32.75 28.77 58.37
C THR A 34 32.40 28.58 59.84
N ALA A 35 33.36 28.02 60.59
CA ALA A 35 33.32 27.96 62.04
C ALA A 35 33.31 29.40 62.60
N ALA A 36 32.25 29.76 63.32
CA ALA A 36 32.17 30.99 64.10
C ALA A 36 32.89 30.81 65.46
N PRO A 37 33.54 31.86 65.97
CA PRO A 37 34.52 31.74 67.04
C PRO A 37 33.88 31.57 68.43
N HIS A 38 34.40 30.62 69.20
CA HIS A 38 34.19 30.54 70.64
C HIS A 38 34.82 31.77 71.33
N GLN A 39 34.00 32.75 71.69
CA GLN A 39 34.37 33.75 72.68
C GLN A 39 33.86 33.28 74.04
N ALA A 40 34.73 32.58 74.78
CA ALA A 40 34.51 32.27 76.18
C ALA A 40 34.57 33.59 76.98
N LYS A 41 33.41 34.01 77.50
CA LYS A 41 33.28 35.07 78.51
C LYS A 41 34.13 34.70 79.74
N LYS A 42 35.25 35.39 79.95
CA LYS A 42 35.78 35.59 81.31
C LYS A 42 34.98 36.73 81.94
N VAL A 43 34.30 36.43 83.05
CA VAL A 43 33.73 37.42 83.97
C VAL A 43 34.78 37.74 85.02
N PRO A 44 35.26 38.99 85.12
CA PRO A 44 35.91 39.50 86.33
C PRO A 44 34.88 40.22 87.20
N GLU A 45 34.95 39.93 88.49
CA GLU A 45 34.15 40.48 89.59
C GLU A 45 34.06 42.02 89.61
N PRO A 46 32.96 42.59 90.17
CA PRO A 46 32.79 44.03 90.23
C PRO A 46 33.69 44.64 91.32
N LYS A 47 34.71 45.41 90.90
CA LYS A 47 35.38 46.35 91.79
C LYS A 47 34.45 47.54 92.05
N VAL A 48 34.06 47.70 93.31
CA VAL A 48 33.36 48.88 93.84
C VAL A 48 34.26 50.10 93.64
N VAL A 49 33.96 50.90 92.62
CA VAL A 49 34.57 52.22 92.39
C VAL A 49 33.51 53.29 92.64
N LYS A 50 33.85 54.18 93.56
CA LYS A 50 33.08 55.35 94.01
C LYS A 50 32.61 56.21 92.82
N PRO A 51 31.41 56.81 92.86
CA PRO A 51 30.94 57.62 91.74
C PRO A 51 31.67 58.96 91.70
N ALA A 52 32.68 59.07 90.84
CA ALA A 52 33.14 60.37 90.36
C ALA A 52 32.04 60.97 89.48
N ARG A 53 31.51 62.11 89.93
CA ARG A 53 30.42 62.88 89.35
C ARG A 53 30.79 63.32 87.92
N THR A 54 30.45 62.51 86.93
CA THR A 54 30.52 62.91 85.51
C THR A 54 29.52 64.03 85.27
N THR A 55 29.98 65.10 84.63
CA THR A 55 29.16 66.22 84.19
C THR A 55 27.95 65.74 83.34
N PRO A 56 26.79 66.42 83.45
CA PRO A 56 25.50 65.93 82.96
C PRO A 56 25.42 65.72 81.43
N ALA A 57 26.32 66.31 80.65
CA ALA A 57 26.35 66.16 79.19
C ALA A 57 26.74 64.74 78.73
N LYS A 58 27.63 64.05 79.44
CA LYS A 58 28.17 62.74 79.02
C LYS A 58 27.23 61.56 79.32
N ARG A 59 26.40 61.66 80.37
CA ARG A 59 25.34 60.69 80.66
C ARG A 59 24.18 60.76 79.67
N ARG A 60 23.83 61.96 79.20
CA ARG A 60 22.80 62.15 78.15
C ARG A 60 23.23 61.51 76.83
N GLN A 61 24.48 61.73 76.39
CA GLN A 61 25.01 61.10 75.18
C GLN A 61 25.04 59.56 75.23
N GLN A 62 25.35 58.95 76.37
CA GLN A 62 25.32 57.48 76.49
C GLN A 62 23.90 56.92 76.49
N LEU A 63 22.94 57.65 77.07
CA LEU A 63 21.53 57.25 77.06
C LEU A 63 20.94 57.34 75.64
N ASP A 64 21.28 58.40 74.89
CA ASP A 64 20.90 58.54 73.48
C ASP A 64 21.56 57.46 72.60
N GLN A 65 22.82 57.10 72.85
CA GLN A 65 23.48 56.01 72.12
C GLN A 65 22.84 54.65 72.40
N ALA A 66 22.51 54.35 73.65
CA ALA A 66 21.84 53.11 74.01
C ALA A 66 20.39 53.05 73.48
N GLN A 67 19.70 54.19 73.44
CA GLN A 67 18.37 54.32 72.83
C GLN A 67 18.45 54.03 71.33
N LYS A 68 19.41 54.65 70.63
CA LYS A 68 19.64 54.42 69.20
C LYS A 68 19.99 52.97 68.88
N GLN A 69 20.83 52.33 69.69
CA GLN A 69 21.13 50.90 69.55
C GLN A 69 19.90 50.02 69.73
N ARG A 70 18.98 50.37 70.64
CA ARG A 70 17.73 49.63 70.82
C ARG A 70 16.79 49.80 69.63
N GLU A 71 16.69 51.00 69.08
CA GLU A 71 15.92 51.28 67.88
C GLU A 71 16.47 50.53 66.66
N GLU A 72 17.79 50.50 66.50
CA GLU A 72 18.46 49.72 65.45
C GLU A 72 18.22 48.20 65.62
N LEU A 73 18.30 47.68 66.86
CA LEU A 73 17.98 46.28 67.14
C LEU A 73 16.51 45.95 66.85
N ALA A 74 15.58 46.86 67.17
CA ALA A 74 14.16 46.69 66.87
C ALA A 74 13.92 46.69 65.35
N ALA A 75 14.54 47.60 64.61
CA ALA A 75 14.46 47.64 63.16
C ALA A 75 15.03 46.37 62.51
N LEU A 76 16.16 45.86 63.02
CA LEU A 76 16.74 44.59 62.56
C LEU A 76 15.85 43.39 62.87
N GLN A 77 15.19 43.36 64.05
CA GLN A 77 14.22 42.32 64.39
C GLN A 77 13.01 42.34 63.46
N GLU A 78 12.49 43.52 63.14
CA GLU A 78 11.39 43.67 62.19
C GLU A 78 11.80 43.18 60.79
N GLN A 79 13.00 43.57 60.31
CA GLN A 79 13.52 43.07 59.04
C GLN A 79 13.72 41.55 59.04
N LEU A 80 14.23 40.98 60.12
CA LEU A 80 14.38 39.53 60.28
C LEU A 80 13.03 38.83 60.21
N GLY A 81 12.01 39.35 60.90
CA GLY A 81 10.64 38.83 60.85
C GLY A 81 10.04 38.90 59.44
N GLY A 82 10.23 40.02 58.74
CA GLY A 82 9.77 40.19 57.36
C GLY A 82 10.48 39.25 56.37
N LEU A 83 11.78 39.01 56.54
CA LEU A 83 12.54 38.05 55.74
C LEU A 83 12.10 36.61 56.01
N GLN A 84 11.86 36.26 57.28
CA GLN A 84 11.37 34.95 57.66
C GLN A 84 9.98 34.67 57.07
N GLY A 85 9.07 35.66 57.11
CA GLY A 85 7.76 35.55 56.46
C GLY A 85 7.86 35.30 54.95
N LYS A 86 8.72 36.08 54.25
CA LYS A 86 8.97 35.89 52.81
C LYS A 86 9.58 34.53 52.48
N LEU A 87 10.42 33.99 53.37
CA LEU A 87 11.00 32.66 53.20
C LEU A 87 9.91 31.59 53.26
N LEU A 88 9.01 31.67 54.25
CA LEU A 88 7.88 30.73 54.39
C LEU A 88 6.95 30.76 53.17
N GLU A 89 6.61 31.95 52.68
CA GLU A 89 5.80 32.10 51.46
C GLU A 89 6.48 31.44 50.24
N LYS A 90 7.80 31.63 50.10
CA LYS A 90 8.57 30.96 49.03
C LYS A 90 8.61 29.45 49.18
N ASP A 91 8.75 28.94 50.40
CA ASP A 91 8.76 27.49 50.66
C ASP A 91 7.40 26.85 50.33
N GLU A 92 6.29 27.55 50.58
CA GLU A 92 4.96 27.10 50.19
C GLU A 92 4.72 27.15 48.68
N ALA A 93 5.20 28.21 48.02
CA ALA A 93 5.19 28.30 46.56
C ALA A 93 6.02 27.18 45.92
N LEU A 94 7.18 26.87 46.49
CA LEU A 94 8.07 25.80 46.04
C LEU A 94 7.40 24.43 46.16
N ARG A 95 6.78 24.14 47.32
CA ARG A 95 6.00 22.90 47.52
C ARG A 95 4.84 22.78 46.52
N SER A 96 4.17 23.89 46.23
CA SER A 96 3.10 23.92 45.23
C SER A 96 3.62 23.63 43.82
N ALA A 97 4.79 24.16 43.46
CA ALA A 97 5.44 23.89 42.19
C ALA A 97 5.88 22.42 42.06
N GLU A 98 6.43 21.82 43.13
CA GLU A 98 6.81 20.40 43.15
C GLU A 98 5.59 19.47 42.95
N ASN A 99 4.47 19.80 43.59
CA ASN A 99 3.21 19.09 43.37
C ASN A 99 2.72 19.21 41.92
N LEU A 100 2.84 20.40 41.32
CA LEU A 100 2.49 20.60 39.92
C LEU A 100 3.39 19.78 38.98
N ILE A 101 4.70 19.76 39.23
CA ILE A 101 5.67 18.95 38.47
C ILE A 101 5.30 17.47 38.54
N SER A 102 4.95 16.97 39.73
CA SER A 102 4.53 15.59 39.92
C SER A 102 3.27 15.26 39.11
N ARG A 103 2.28 16.16 39.13
CA ARG A 103 1.04 16.01 38.33
C ARG A 103 1.32 16.05 36.83
N ILE A 104 2.21 16.92 36.37
CA ILE A 104 2.62 17.00 34.96
C ILE A 104 3.36 15.73 34.54
N SER A 105 4.18 15.15 35.41
CA SER A 105 4.86 13.88 35.13
C SER A 105 3.86 12.76 34.87
N VAL A 106 2.86 12.60 35.75
CA VAL A 106 1.79 11.60 35.58
C VAL A 106 1.00 11.86 34.30
N ALA A 107 0.62 13.11 34.03
CA ALA A 107 -0.10 13.47 32.81
C ALA A 107 0.73 13.18 31.53
N ASN A 108 2.05 13.37 31.58
CA ASN A 108 2.92 13.03 30.45
C ASN A 108 2.98 11.51 30.21
N GLU A 109 3.04 10.71 31.27
CA GLU A 109 2.97 9.24 31.16
C GLU A 109 1.65 8.79 30.53
N GLU A 110 0.52 9.38 30.93
CA GLU A 110 -0.79 9.12 30.32
C GLU A 110 -0.83 9.53 28.84
N VAL A 111 -0.22 10.65 28.47
CA VAL A 111 -0.14 11.11 27.07
C VAL A 111 0.71 10.15 26.22
N ASP A 112 1.82 9.64 26.75
CA ASP A 112 2.68 8.71 26.01
C ASP A 112 2.00 7.34 25.83
N GLU A 113 1.24 6.87 26.82
CA GLU A 113 0.39 5.68 26.70
C GLU A 113 -0.69 5.87 25.62
N LEU A 114 -1.41 7.01 25.63
CA LEU A 114 -2.41 7.32 24.60
C LEU A 114 -1.80 7.39 23.20
N ARG A 115 -0.57 7.90 23.07
CA ARG A 115 0.17 7.89 21.79
C ARG A 115 0.50 6.47 21.34
N SER A 116 0.91 5.59 22.25
CA SER A 116 1.15 4.18 21.92
C SER A 116 -0.13 3.53 21.39
N GLN A 117 -1.25 3.70 22.09
CA GLN A 117 -2.54 3.15 21.68
C GLN A 117 -3.03 3.72 20.34
N LEU A 118 -2.74 5.00 20.06
CA LEU A 118 -3.05 5.61 18.77
C LEU A 118 -2.25 4.94 17.65
N ASN A 119 -0.95 4.74 17.84
CA ASN A 119 -0.09 4.08 16.85
C ASN A 119 -0.54 2.62 16.60
N ASP A 120 -0.91 1.89 17.64
CA ASP A 120 -1.42 0.51 17.50
C ASP A 120 -2.72 0.50 16.69
N LYS A 121 -3.65 1.41 16.98
CA LYS A 121 -4.90 1.54 16.23
C LYS A 121 -4.67 1.97 14.79
N GLU A 122 -3.73 2.88 14.54
CA GLU A 122 -3.36 3.30 13.18
C GLU A 122 -2.78 2.12 12.39
N SER A 123 -1.92 1.30 13.02
CA SER A 123 -1.40 0.08 12.40
C SER A 123 -2.50 -0.95 12.07
N LEU A 124 -3.50 -1.08 12.95
CA LEU A 124 -4.65 -1.96 12.72
C LEU A 124 -5.51 -1.45 11.55
N VAL A 125 -5.73 -0.14 11.47
CA VAL A 125 -6.46 0.49 10.35
C VAL A 125 -5.72 0.25 9.03
N GLU A 126 -4.40 0.44 8.99
CA GLU A 126 -3.60 0.19 7.78
C GLU A 126 -3.60 -1.29 7.37
N SER A 127 -3.51 -2.22 8.33
CA SER A 127 -3.58 -3.67 8.06
C SER A 127 -4.94 -4.06 7.49
N THR A 128 -6.03 -3.66 8.15
CA THR A 128 -7.40 -3.96 7.71
C THR A 128 -7.74 -3.28 6.38
N GLY A 129 -7.22 -2.07 6.14
CA GLY A 129 -7.33 -1.37 4.87
C GLY A 129 -6.63 -2.13 3.73
N SER A 130 -5.44 -2.67 3.99
CA SER A 130 -4.69 -3.50 3.03
C SER A 130 -5.41 -4.82 2.72
N GLU A 131 -5.95 -5.50 3.74
CA GLU A 131 -6.75 -6.71 3.58
C GLU A 131 -8.02 -6.46 2.75
N LEU A 132 -8.74 -5.36 3.03
CA LEU A 132 -9.93 -4.97 2.27
C LEU A 132 -9.59 -4.67 0.81
N HIS A 133 -8.48 -3.98 0.56
CA HIS A 133 -8.01 -3.72 -0.79
C HIS A 133 -7.70 -5.02 -1.55
N GLY A 134 -7.00 -5.95 -0.91
CA GLY A 134 -6.73 -7.28 -1.48
C GLY A 134 -8.02 -8.05 -1.79
N ALA A 135 -8.99 -8.05 -0.86
CA ALA A 135 -10.29 -8.69 -1.08
C ALA A 135 -11.07 -8.07 -2.25
N LYS A 136 -10.98 -6.75 -2.43
CA LYS A 136 -11.61 -6.05 -3.56
C LYS A 136 -11.00 -6.47 -4.90
N ILE A 137 -9.69 -6.66 -4.97
CA ILE A 137 -9.01 -7.17 -6.18
C ILE A 137 -9.50 -8.59 -6.48
N MET A 138 -9.46 -9.49 -5.50
CA MET A 138 -9.94 -10.86 -5.71
C MET A 138 -11.40 -10.90 -6.17
N LEU A 139 -12.26 -10.04 -5.61
CA LEU A 139 -13.67 -9.98 -6.02
C LEU A 139 -13.80 -9.58 -7.49
N ALA A 140 -13.03 -8.58 -7.94
CA ALA A 140 -13.02 -8.18 -9.35
C ALA A 140 -12.51 -9.30 -10.27
N GLU A 141 -11.47 -10.04 -9.86
CA GLU A 141 -10.97 -11.20 -10.60
C GLU A 141 -12.01 -12.32 -10.70
N LYS A 142 -12.73 -12.61 -9.60
CA LYS A 142 -13.82 -13.59 -9.58
C LYS A 142 -14.98 -13.15 -10.47
N GLN A 143 -15.31 -11.86 -10.48
CA GLN A 143 -16.35 -11.31 -11.35
C GLN A 143 -15.97 -11.47 -12.83
N ALA A 144 -14.74 -11.15 -13.20
CA ALA A 144 -14.25 -11.33 -14.57
C ALA A 144 -14.26 -12.82 -14.99
N ALA A 145 -13.88 -13.73 -14.10
CA ALA A 145 -13.92 -15.17 -14.37
C ALA A 145 -15.36 -15.68 -14.55
N LEU A 146 -16.32 -15.15 -13.78
CA LEU A 146 -17.73 -15.49 -13.90
C LEU A 146 -18.30 -15.04 -15.24
N GLU A 147 -18.07 -13.78 -15.63
CA GLU A 147 -18.54 -13.24 -16.93
C GLU A 147 -17.98 -14.04 -18.12
N LYS A 148 -16.71 -14.45 -18.03
CA LYS A 148 -16.10 -15.33 -19.03
C LYS A 148 -16.82 -16.68 -19.13
N LEU A 149 -17.04 -17.35 -18.00
CA LEU A 149 -17.74 -18.64 -17.96
C LEU A 149 -19.18 -18.51 -18.45
N GLU A 150 -19.87 -17.42 -18.12
CA GLU A 150 -21.23 -17.16 -18.59
C GLU A 150 -21.26 -17.00 -20.13
N TRP A 151 -20.28 -16.29 -20.68
CA TRP A 151 -20.14 -16.16 -22.13
C TRP A 151 -19.84 -17.51 -22.80
N GLU A 152 -18.91 -18.29 -22.26
CA GLU A 152 -18.59 -19.64 -22.76
C GLU A 152 -19.82 -20.57 -22.71
N ALA A 153 -20.60 -20.52 -21.63
CA ALA A 153 -21.84 -21.30 -21.51
C ALA A 153 -22.89 -20.88 -22.55
N LYS A 154 -23.07 -19.58 -22.79
CA LYS A 154 -23.98 -19.07 -23.83
C LYS A 154 -23.56 -19.55 -25.23
N MET A 155 -22.27 -19.41 -25.57
CA MET A 155 -21.74 -19.88 -26.86
C MET A 155 -21.88 -21.39 -27.02
N SER A 156 -21.67 -22.16 -25.95
CA SER A 156 -21.88 -23.60 -25.96
C SER A 156 -23.36 -23.95 -26.16
N SER A 157 -24.29 -23.25 -25.51
CA SER A 157 -25.73 -23.46 -25.67
C SER A 157 -26.16 -23.26 -27.11
N THR A 158 -25.75 -22.14 -27.73
CA THR A 158 -26.06 -21.87 -29.15
C THR A 158 -25.51 -22.96 -30.06
N LYS A 159 -24.29 -23.43 -29.82
CA LYS A 159 -23.70 -24.51 -30.64
C LYS A 159 -24.43 -25.84 -30.47
N VAL A 160 -24.95 -26.13 -29.28
CA VAL A 160 -25.79 -27.32 -29.04
C VAL A 160 -27.12 -27.19 -29.80
N GLU A 161 -27.76 -26.02 -29.75
CA GLU A 161 -29.00 -25.77 -30.50
C GLU A 161 -28.80 -25.94 -32.02
N GLU A 162 -27.69 -25.44 -32.58
CA GLU A 162 -27.33 -25.64 -34.00
C GLU A 162 -27.18 -27.14 -34.34
N LEU A 163 -26.43 -27.88 -33.52
CA LEU A 163 -26.22 -29.32 -33.74
C LEU A 163 -27.52 -30.12 -33.60
N GLU A 164 -28.43 -29.75 -32.70
CA GLU A 164 -29.74 -30.39 -32.58
C GLU A 164 -30.55 -30.25 -33.87
N VAL A 165 -30.50 -29.07 -34.52
CA VAL A 165 -31.14 -28.84 -35.83
C VAL A 165 -30.51 -29.72 -36.91
N ASP A 166 -29.19 -29.80 -36.97
CA ASP A 166 -28.47 -30.62 -37.95
C ASP A 166 -28.82 -32.11 -37.80
N VAL A 167 -28.86 -32.62 -36.55
CA VAL A 167 -29.25 -34.02 -36.27
C VAL A 167 -30.69 -34.29 -36.72
N ALA A 168 -31.61 -33.37 -36.47
CA ALA A 168 -32.99 -33.49 -36.94
C ALA A 168 -33.09 -33.52 -38.48
N SER A 169 -32.28 -32.71 -39.18
CA SER A 169 -32.19 -32.74 -40.65
C SER A 169 -31.65 -34.09 -41.14
N MET A 170 -30.55 -34.56 -40.56
CA MET A 170 -29.96 -35.85 -40.89
C MET A 170 -30.93 -37.01 -40.66
N ASP A 171 -31.75 -36.99 -39.61
CA ASP A 171 -32.75 -38.04 -39.34
C ASP A 171 -33.79 -38.14 -40.47
N VAL A 172 -34.20 -37.00 -41.04
CA VAL A 172 -35.10 -36.97 -42.21
C VAL A 172 -34.41 -37.54 -43.45
N GLU A 173 -33.16 -37.16 -43.71
CA GLU A 173 -32.37 -37.66 -44.84
C GLU A 173 -32.11 -39.16 -44.75
N ILE A 174 -31.71 -39.65 -43.58
CA ILE A 174 -31.53 -41.09 -43.30
C ILE A 174 -32.85 -41.83 -43.47
N SER A 175 -33.96 -41.29 -42.95
CA SER A 175 -35.29 -41.87 -43.12
C SER A 175 -35.70 -41.95 -44.60
N ALA A 176 -35.37 -40.95 -45.41
CA ALA A 176 -35.60 -40.96 -46.85
C ALA A 176 -34.75 -42.04 -47.55
N LEU A 177 -33.46 -42.11 -47.22
CA LEU A 177 -32.54 -43.12 -47.75
C LEU A 177 -32.98 -44.55 -47.39
N MET A 178 -33.38 -44.78 -46.15
CA MET A 178 -33.88 -46.08 -45.68
C MET A 178 -35.16 -46.52 -46.41
N LYS A 179 -36.03 -45.57 -46.78
CA LYS A 179 -37.21 -45.87 -47.62
C LYS A 179 -36.80 -46.32 -49.01
N VAL A 180 -35.77 -45.73 -49.61
CA VAL A 180 -35.23 -46.15 -50.91
C VAL A 180 -34.71 -47.58 -50.83
N PHE A 181 -33.88 -47.90 -49.83
CA PHE A 181 -33.38 -49.26 -49.64
C PHE A 181 -34.51 -50.29 -49.48
N ARG A 182 -35.52 -50.00 -48.65
CA ARG A 182 -36.68 -50.88 -48.48
C ARG A 182 -37.39 -51.17 -49.80
N LYS A 183 -37.61 -50.13 -50.62
CA LYS A 183 -38.26 -50.26 -51.93
C LYS A 183 -37.44 -51.10 -52.91
N ILE A 184 -36.11 -50.95 -52.92
CA ILE A 184 -35.22 -51.77 -53.74
C ILE A 184 -35.30 -53.24 -53.31
N THR A 185 -35.26 -53.52 -52.00
CA THR A 185 -35.38 -54.88 -51.47
C THR A 185 -36.74 -55.52 -51.78
N GLU A 186 -37.84 -54.74 -51.74
CA GLU A 186 -39.18 -55.20 -52.14
C GLU A 186 -39.27 -55.50 -53.64
N ASN A 187 -38.71 -54.64 -54.50
CA ASN A 187 -38.68 -54.87 -55.95
C ASN A 187 -37.91 -56.14 -56.33
N ASN A 188 -36.77 -56.41 -55.67
CA ASN A 188 -36.01 -57.65 -55.90
C ASN A 188 -36.76 -58.91 -55.44
N ARG A 189 -37.70 -58.79 -54.49
CA ARG A 189 -38.56 -59.91 -54.05
C ARG A 189 -39.78 -60.11 -54.95
N ALA A 190 -40.22 -59.08 -55.67
CA ALA A 190 -41.40 -59.12 -56.54
C ALA A 190 -41.12 -59.74 -57.93
N SER A 191 -39.86 -59.91 -58.33
CA SER A 191 -39.48 -60.63 -59.55
C SER A 191 -39.15 -62.09 -59.27
N HIS A 192 -40.20 -62.89 -59.07
CA HIS A 192 -40.18 -64.30 -59.45
C HIS A 192 -41.50 -64.66 -60.16
N PRO A 193 -41.45 -64.90 -61.47
CA PRO A 193 -41.90 -66.15 -62.03
C PRO A 193 -40.68 -67.03 -62.27
N THR A 194 -40.74 -68.24 -61.74
CA THR A 194 -39.88 -69.36 -62.13
C THR A 194 -39.77 -69.43 -63.65
N GLU A 195 -38.58 -69.27 -64.20
CA GLU A 195 -38.03 -70.16 -65.24
C GLU A 195 -36.55 -69.88 -65.57
N ARG A 196 -35.76 -70.94 -65.35
CA ARG A 196 -34.55 -71.37 -66.09
C ARG A 196 -33.27 -70.52 -66.12
N SER A 197 -32.22 -71.23 -65.69
CA SER A 197 -30.85 -71.28 -66.20
C SER A 197 -29.96 -70.06 -66.03
N ASP A 198 -28.95 -70.25 -65.17
CA ASP A 198 -27.55 -69.86 -65.34
C ASP A 198 -27.30 -68.56 -66.11
N ASP A 199 -27.09 -67.45 -65.39
CA ASP A 199 -26.25 -66.38 -65.93
C ASP A 199 -25.50 -65.61 -64.84
N SER A 200 -24.18 -65.81 -64.88
CA SER A 200 -23.09 -64.92 -64.49
C SER A 200 -23.13 -64.16 -63.16
N SER A 201 -22.34 -64.65 -62.21
CA SER A 201 -21.74 -63.86 -61.14
C SER A 201 -20.89 -62.73 -61.75
N LEU A 202 -21.34 -61.48 -61.61
CA LEU A 202 -20.53 -60.30 -61.90
C LEU A 202 -19.40 -60.19 -60.87
N GLU A 203 -18.25 -60.75 -61.25
CA GLU A 203 -16.96 -60.51 -60.62
C GLU A 203 -16.53 -59.09 -61.00
N CYS A 204 -16.54 -58.17 -60.03
CA CYS A 204 -15.94 -56.86 -60.21
C CYS A 204 -14.42 -57.02 -60.30
N GLU A 205 -13.89 -56.94 -61.51
CA GLU A 205 -12.46 -56.74 -61.79
C GLU A 205 -11.97 -55.46 -61.09
N PRO A 206 -10.93 -55.51 -60.24
CA PRO A 206 -10.33 -54.33 -59.67
C PRO A 206 -9.59 -53.58 -60.77
N VAL A 207 -10.09 -52.40 -61.12
CA VAL A 207 -9.37 -51.46 -62.00
C VAL A 207 -8.03 -51.13 -61.35
N GLN A 208 -6.94 -51.64 -61.94
CA GLN A 208 -5.58 -51.18 -61.62
C GLN A 208 -5.48 -49.73 -62.07
N LEU A 209 -5.31 -48.82 -61.11
CA LEU A 209 -4.87 -47.46 -61.39
C LEU A 209 -3.43 -47.55 -61.89
N ASP A 210 -3.23 -47.27 -63.16
CA ASP A 210 -1.92 -47.12 -63.77
C ASP A 210 -1.28 -45.84 -63.21
N ASP A 211 -0.19 -45.99 -62.47
CA ASP A 211 0.58 -44.96 -61.76
C ASP A 211 1.44 -44.12 -62.72
N THR A 212 0.95 -43.88 -63.94
CA THR A 212 1.69 -43.20 -65.01
C THR A 212 0.98 -41.92 -65.43
N VAL A 213 0.90 -40.96 -64.51
CA VAL A 213 0.72 -39.54 -64.85
C VAL A 213 1.91 -38.80 -64.26
N GLY A 214 2.64 -38.09 -65.11
CA GLY A 214 3.97 -37.52 -64.83
C GLY A 214 4.06 -36.80 -63.49
N ASP A 215 5.20 -37.03 -62.85
CA ASP A 215 5.63 -36.53 -61.54
C ASP A 215 5.39 -35.01 -61.39
N ILE A 216 4.17 -34.62 -61.00
CA ILE A 216 3.94 -33.31 -60.40
C ILE A 216 4.67 -33.42 -59.06
N ASP A 217 5.76 -32.67 -58.93
CA ASP A 217 6.49 -32.55 -57.67
C ASP A 217 5.54 -32.01 -56.60
N THR A 218 4.87 -32.95 -55.91
CA THR A 218 3.81 -32.71 -54.95
C THR A 218 4.32 -31.89 -53.78
N GLU A 219 5.58 -32.08 -53.41
CA GLU A 219 6.29 -31.31 -52.40
C GLU A 219 6.44 -29.84 -52.83
N LYS A 220 6.81 -29.59 -54.08
CA LYS A 220 6.91 -28.23 -54.63
C LYS A 220 5.55 -27.53 -54.76
N MET A 221 4.50 -28.26 -55.11
CA MET A 221 3.13 -27.72 -55.14
C MET A 221 2.66 -27.34 -53.73
N GLU A 222 2.91 -28.19 -52.74
CA GLU A 222 2.58 -27.92 -51.33
C GLU A 222 3.36 -26.71 -50.77
N GLN A 223 4.62 -26.55 -51.19
CA GLN A 223 5.45 -25.39 -50.84
C GLN A 223 4.86 -24.08 -51.38
N GLU A 224 4.45 -24.06 -52.65
CA GLU A 224 3.84 -22.87 -53.26
C GLU A 224 2.44 -22.60 -52.66
N MET A 225 1.70 -23.64 -52.25
CA MET A 225 0.43 -23.49 -51.53
C MET A 225 0.63 -22.82 -50.17
N SER A 226 1.66 -23.25 -49.44
CA SER A 226 2.05 -22.67 -48.15
C SER A 226 2.47 -21.19 -48.30
N ALA A 227 3.21 -20.87 -49.37
CA ALA A 227 3.60 -19.49 -49.69
C ALA A 227 2.38 -18.60 -50.00
N TYR A 228 1.40 -19.10 -50.74
CA TYR A 228 0.16 -18.38 -51.04
C TYR A 228 -0.68 -18.10 -49.78
N VAL A 229 -0.84 -19.10 -48.90
CA VAL A 229 -1.56 -18.93 -47.63
C VAL A 229 -0.85 -17.91 -46.72
N THR A 230 0.48 -17.95 -46.69
CA THR A 230 1.28 -16.99 -45.90
C THR A 230 1.15 -15.56 -46.44
N ALA A 231 1.22 -15.39 -47.77
CA ALA A 231 1.03 -14.08 -48.40
C ALA A 231 -0.40 -13.55 -48.18
N LEU A 232 -1.41 -14.43 -48.22
CA LEU A 232 -2.80 -14.08 -47.92
C LEU A 232 -2.98 -13.62 -46.48
N ALA A 233 -2.36 -14.30 -45.51
CA ALA A 233 -2.39 -13.90 -44.12
C ALA A 233 -1.75 -12.51 -43.93
N ALA A 234 -0.56 -12.29 -44.51
CA ALA A 234 0.12 -11.00 -44.44
C ALA A 234 -0.69 -9.86 -45.09
N ALA A 235 -1.34 -10.10 -46.23
CA ALA A 235 -2.21 -9.13 -46.89
C ALA A 235 -3.51 -8.86 -46.11
N LYS A 236 -4.05 -9.86 -45.39
CA LYS A 236 -5.21 -9.69 -44.50
C LYS A 236 -4.86 -8.86 -43.27
N ASP A 237 -3.68 -9.05 -42.71
CA ASP A 237 -3.20 -8.29 -41.56
C ASP A 237 -2.76 -6.87 -41.95
N ASN A 238 -2.25 -6.69 -43.18
CA ASN A 238 -1.85 -5.38 -43.71
C ASN A 238 -2.01 -5.30 -45.25
N PRO A 239 -3.08 -4.69 -45.78
CA PRO A 239 -3.38 -4.65 -47.22
C PRO A 239 -2.58 -3.57 -47.95
N THR A 240 -1.25 -3.66 -47.92
CA THR A 240 -0.36 -2.79 -48.72
C THR A 240 -0.21 -3.35 -50.14
N GLU A 241 0.04 -2.48 -51.13
CA GLU A 241 0.22 -2.86 -52.54
C GLU A 241 1.28 -3.95 -52.75
N GLU A 242 2.35 -3.93 -51.94
CA GLU A 242 3.41 -4.95 -51.94
C GLU A 242 2.89 -6.35 -51.53
N PHE A 243 2.03 -6.43 -50.50
CA PHE A 243 1.45 -7.70 -50.04
C PHE A 243 0.39 -8.22 -51.01
N LEU A 244 -0.41 -7.33 -51.61
CA LEU A 244 -1.35 -7.70 -52.66
C LEU A 244 -0.61 -8.24 -53.90
N LYS A 245 0.50 -7.62 -54.29
CA LYS A 245 1.38 -8.11 -55.36
C LYS A 245 1.95 -9.49 -55.02
N ALA A 246 2.44 -9.70 -53.80
CA ALA A 246 2.95 -11.00 -53.35
C ALA A 246 1.88 -12.12 -53.41
N VAL A 247 0.63 -11.82 -53.04
CA VAL A 247 -0.50 -12.76 -53.18
C VAL A 247 -0.75 -13.12 -54.64
N THR A 248 -0.73 -12.13 -55.54
CA THR A 248 -0.93 -12.39 -56.97
C THR A 248 0.20 -13.21 -57.59
N GLU A 249 1.45 -12.97 -57.20
CA GLU A 249 2.61 -13.73 -57.66
C GLU A 249 2.58 -15.18 -57.16
N ALA A 250 2.26 -15.39 -55.88
CA ALA A 250 2.12 -16.74 -55.31
C ALA A 250 0.97 -17.52 -55.97
N ARG A 251 -0.15 -16.84 -56.29
CA ARG A 251 -1.24 -17.43 -57.06
C ARG A 251 -0.83 -17.82 -58.47
N LEU A 252 -0.03 -17.00 -59.15
CA LEU A 252 0.52 -17.28 -60.49
C LEU A 252 1.42 -18.51 -60.49
N ARG A 253 2.27 -18.67 -59.46
CA ARG A 253 3.15 -19.85 -59.30
C ARG A 253 2.35 -21.13 -59.10
N LEU A 254 1.27 -21.10 -58.33
CA LEU A 254 0.35 -22.23 -58.19
C LEU A 254 -0.36 -22.59 -59.49
N GLN A 255 -0.75 -21.57 -60.26
CA GLN A 255 -1.44 -21.77 -61.53
C GLN A 255 -0.55 -22.44 -62.58
N ALA A 256 0.78 -22.32 -62.46
CA ALA A 256 1.75 -22.98 -63.34
C ALA A 256 1.83 -24.51 -63.18
N PHE A 257 1.22 -25.09 -62.13
CA PHE A 257 1.10 -26.55 -61.99
C PHE A 257 -0.18 -27.12 -62.62
N VAL A 258 -1.11 -26.25 -63.03
CA VAL A 258 -2.43 -26.61 -63.56
C VAL A 258 -2.53 -26.37 -65.08
N LEU A 259 -1.56 -25.67 -65.68
CA LEU A 259 -1.44 -25.34 -67.10
C LEU A 259 -0.25 -26.05 -67.72
#